data_AF-A9NMQ9-F1
#
_entry.id   AF-A9NMQ9-F1
#
_cell.length_a   1.000
_cell.length_b   1.000
_cell.length_c   1.000
_cell.angle_alpha   90.00
_cell.angle_beta   90.00
_cell.angle_gamma   90.00
#
_symmetry.space_group_name_H-M   'P 1'
#
loop_
_entity.id
_entity.type
_entity.pdbx_description
1 polymer ?
#
loop_
_entity_poly.entity_id
_entity_poly.type
_entity_poly.pdbx_seq_one_letter_code
_entity_poly.pdbx_strand_id
1 'polypeptide(L)'
;MRLLIVLLTNSMPRNVCQVCFLAVASALALLCFPTSCLGSQYHGCLWDTCGDFEFSYPFGKINSGCGDPQFQLRCDQNRYLLLNISGDEYLVLQPSFFGNGIENSSITIINYNLWKTMSGKESNRSCSYSEFWWPASHFHIAHGYANLTLWRHCNESMNGESFQKWRLCGDDWYSISNAESGRRFCKTNLQLPISNKLSIKQNDDLNTALSFGFDMTWSVDTKRDRSCDACLDSKGSCGFDILNPTTFLCYCFDSTSHPDRCPANVIGRKNKYKIVIGCSFGGVVLVALAGLLLFLTFNVQRKIPPPDSSDLLQSWRKS
;
A
#
# COMPACT_ATOMS: atom_id res chain seq x y z
N MET A 1 8.88 37.57 40.36
CA MET A 1 8.26 36.23 40.26
C MET A 1 9.31 35.12 40.37
N ARG A 2 10.06 35.08 41.48
CA ARG A 2 11.06 34.02 41.79
C ARG A 2 11.13 33.68 43.29
N LEU A 3 10.19 34.18 44.11
CA LEU A 3 10.22 33.99 45.57
C LEU A 3 9.08 33.13 46.13
N LEU A 4 8.26 32.52 45.29
CA LEU A 4 7.15 31.64 45.72
C LEU A 4 7.43 30.14 45.57
N ILE A 5 8.63 29.75 45.11
CA ILE A 5 8.98 28.34 44.82
C ILE A 5 9.75 27.68 45.98
N VAL A 6 10.21 28.42 47.00
CA VAL A 6 11.15 27.88 48.02
C VAL A 6 10.48 27.43 49.32
N LEU A 7 9.19 27.67 49.55
CA LEU A 7 8.53 27.37 50.83
C LEU A 7 7.62 26.12 50.85
N LEU A 8 7.80 25.19 49.91
CA LEU A 8 7.07 23.90 49.93
C LEU A 8 7.99 22.68 49.75
N THR A 9 9.24 22.72 50.23
CA THR A 9 10.16 21.56 50.13
C THR A 9 10.54 20.91 51.46
N ASN A 10 10.05 21.39 52.60
CA ASN A 10 10.42 20.83 53.91
C ASN A 10 9.20 20.23 54.62
N SER A 11 8.92 18.95 54.31
CA SER A 11 8.18 17.96 55.13
C SER A 11 7.26 17.06 54.30
N MET A 12 7.81 16.43 53.26
CA MET A 12 7.17 15.27 52.64
C MET A 12 8.22 14.20 52.37
N PRO A 13 7.92 12.91 52.65
CA PRO A 13 8.81 11.82 52.25
C PRO A 13 8.90 11.80 50.72
N ARG A 14 10.11 11.98 50.19
CA ARG A 14 10.43 12.07 48.75
C ARG A 14 9.75 10.98 47.91
N ASN A 15 9.59 9.79 48.47
CA ASN A 15 9.06 8.63 47.75
C ASN A 15 7.58 8.74 47.40
N VAL A 16 6.77 9.47 48.19
CA VAL A 16 5.31 9.59 47.96
C VAL A 16 5.02 10.67 46.92
N CYS A 17 5.76 11.78 46.97
CA CYS A 17 5.61 12.86 45.99
C CYS A 17 6.02 12.39 44.58
N GLN A 18 7.06 11.56 44.49
CA GLN A 18 7.54 11.00 43.24
C GLN A 18 6.55 10.00 42.60
N VAL A 19 5.89 9.15 43.41
CA VAL A 19 4.87 8.21 42.91
C VAL A 19 3.61 8.95 42.44
N CYS A 20 3.16 9.97 43.18
CA CYS A 20 2.01 10.76 42.76
C CYS A 20 2.30 11.58 41.49
N PHE A 21 3.50 12.15 41.36
CA PHE A 21 3.89 12.89 40.16
C PHE A 21 3.98 11.97 38.94
N LEU A 22 4.51 10.75 39.10
CA LEU A 22 4.58 9.74 38.04
C LEU A 22 3.18 9.23 37.62
N ALA A 23 2.27 9.04 38.56
CA ALA A 23 0.90 8.60 38.27
C ALA A 23 0.07 9.69 37.55
N VAL A 24 0.25 10.95 37.93
CA VAL A 24 -0.40 12.09 37.25
C VAL A 24 0.22 12.30 35.87
N ALA A 25 1.54 12.21 35.74
CA ALA A 25 2.22 12.30 34.45
C ALA A 25 1.85 11.15 33.51
N SER A 26 1.69 9.92 34.00
CA SER A 26 1.26 8.78 33.18
C SER A 26 -0.21 8.89 32.76
N ALA A 27 -1.10 9.37 33.64
CA ALA A 27 -2.49 9.63 33.30
C ALA A 27 -2.64 10.77 32.28
N LEU A 28 -1.84 11.85 32.40
CA LEU A 28 -1.77 12.92 31.42
C LEU A 28 -1.16 12.45 30.10
N ALA A 29 -0.13 11.60 30.12
CA ALA A 29 0.41 10.99 28.91
C ALA A 29 -0.62 10.07 28.23
N LEU A 30 -1.43 9.34 29.00
CA LEU A 30 -2.52 8.51 28.49
C LEU A 30 -3.66 9.31 27.86
N LEU A 31 -3.94 10.51 28.39
CA LEU A 31 -4.90 11.47 27.83
C LEU A 31 -4.31 12.30 26.67
N CYS A 32 -2.99 12.34 26.53
CA CYS A 32 -2.25 13.09 25.53
C CYS A 32 -1.68 12.19 24.41
N PHE A 33 -1.88 10.87 24.46
CA PHE A 33 -1.81 10.06 23.24
C PHE A 33 -2.96 10.54 22.37
N PRO A 34 -2.68 11.21 21.25
CA PRO A 34 -3.73 11.46 20.29
C PRO A 34 -4.18 10.06 19.87
N THR A 35 -5.45 9.73 20.08
CA THR A 35 -6.15 8.72 19.26
C THR A 35 -6.33 9.26 17.83
N SER A 36 -5.27 9.87 17.30
CA SER A 36 -5.17 10.51 16.00
C SER A 36 -4.09 9.81 15.18
N CYS A 37 -4.17 8.48 15.15
CA CYS A 37 -3.55 7.67 14.10
C CYS A 37 -4.65 6.90 13.37
N LEU A 38 -5.71 7.58 12.95
CA LEU A 38 -6.68 7.03 11.97
C LEU A 38 -7.26 8.13 11.08
N GLY A 39 -6.47 9.18 10.85
CA GLY A 39 -6.71 10.15 9.79
C GLY A 39 -5.57 10.06 8.79
N SER A 40 -5.37 8.93 8.11
CA SER A 40 -4.63 9.02 6.85
C SER A 40 -5.55 9.79 5.90
N GLN A 41 -5.19 11.05 5.72
CA GLN A 41 -5.65 11.98 4.72
C GLN A 41 -5.86 11.22 3.39
N TYR A 42 -7.10 10.84 3.10
CA TYR A 42 -7.49 10.25 1.82
C TYR A 42 -7.41 11.37 0.76
N HIS A 43 -6.21 11.63 0.27
CA HIS A 43 -6.03 12.39 -0.96
C HIS A 43 -6.79 11.63 -2.06
N GLY A 44 -7.80 12.27 -2.65
CA GLY A 44 -8.64 11.62 -3.67
C GLY A 44 -7.80 10.99 -4.78
N CYS A 45 -8.28 9.86 -5.31
CA CYS A 45 -7.62 9.04 -6.33
C CYS A 45 -7.65 9.65 -7.74
N LEU A 46 -7.19 10.90 -7.88
CA LEU A 46 -7.18 11.62 -9.15
C LEU A 46 -6.16 11.03 -10.12
N TRP A 47 -4.90 10.93 -9.68
CA TRP A 47 -3.82 10.27 -10.38
C TRP A 47 -2.70 9.92 -9.40
N ASP A 48 -1.92 8.93 -9.79
CA ASP A 48 -0.70 8.47 -9.14
C ASP A 48 0.50 8.69 -10.07
N THR A 49 1.68 8.81 -9.47
CA THR A 49 2.92 9.03 -10.22
C THR A 49 4.05 8.06 -9.82
N CYS A 50 4.89 7.69 -10.78
CA CYS A 50 6.10 6.91 -10.54
C CYS A 50 7.20 7.40 -11.50
N GLY A 51 8.15 8.20 -11.03
CA GLY A 51 9.09 8.87 -11.94
C GLY A 51 8.34 9.72 -12.97
N ASP A 52 8.55 9.43 -14.25
CA ASP A 52 7.93 10.14 -15.39
C ASP A 52 6.55 9.58 -15.78
N PHE A 53 6.05 8.58 -15.05
CA PHE A 53 4.74 7.98 -15.30
C PHE A 53 3.67 8.64 -14.46
N GLU A 54 2.56 9.00 -15.09
CA GLU A 54 1.32 9.41 -14.45
C GLU A 54 0.24 8.40 -14.84
N PHE A 55 -0.58 7.96 -13.90
CA PHE A 55 -1.63 6.98 -14.17
C PHE A 55 -2.80 7.17 -13.22
N SER A 56 -3.97 6.76 -13.66
CA SER A 56 -5.22 6.83 -12.91
C SER A 56 -6.03 5.56 -13.19
N TYR A 57 -7.28 5.55 -12.72
CA TYR A 57 -8.17 4.40 -12.85
C TYR A 57 -8.21 3.87 -14.31
N PRO A 58 -8.07 2.54 -14.54
CA PRO A 58 -8.12 1.47 -13.55
C PRO A 58 -6.80 1.17 -12.84
N PHE A 59 -5.69 1.78 -13.22
CA PHE A 59 -4.41 1.55 -12.56
C PHE A 59 -4.30 2.36 -11.26
N GLY A 60 -3.51 1.85 -10.33
CA GLY A 60 -3.22 2.55 -9.08
C GLY A 60 -2.05 1.91 -8.35
N LYS A 61 -1.42 2.65 -7.43
CA LYS A 61 -0.28 2.09 -6.67
C LYS A 61 -0.75 1.01 -5.73
N ILE A 62 0.07 -0.02 -5.57
CA ILE A 62 -0.12 -1.04 -4.52
C ILE A 62 -0.30 -0.37 -3.14
N ASN A 63 -1.29 -0.83 -2.38
CA ASN A 63 -1.64 -0.33 -1.05
C ASN A 63 -2.03 1.15 -0.96
N SER A 64 -2.32 1.82 -2.08
CA SER A 64 -2.82 3.21 -2.07
C SER A 64 -4.32 3.32 -1.80
N GLY A 65 -5.08 2.26 -2.08
CA GLY A 65 -6.55 2.30 -2.16
C GLY A 65 -7.05 2.93 -3.46
N CYS A 66 -6.17 3.41 -4.33
CA CYS A 66 -6.52 3.94 -5.65
C CYS A 66 -6.34 2.87 -6.73
N GLY A 67 -7.13 3.01 -7.79
CA GLY A 67 -7.16 2.03 -8.89
C GLY A 67 -7.83 0.72 -8.48
N ASP A 68 -8.05 -0.13 -9.46
CA ASP A 68 -8.65 -1.44 -9.27
C ASP A 68 -7.60 -2.46 -8.78
N PRO A 69 -7.91 -3.28 -7.76
CA PRO A 69 -6.96 -4.24 -7.18
C PRO A 69 -6.30 -5.19 -8.19
N GLN A 70 -6.96 -5.47 -9.31
CA GLN A 70 -6.42 -6.34 -10.35
C GLN A 70 -5.42 -5.64 -11.29
N PHE A 71 -5.29 -4.32 -11.18
CA PHE A 71 -4.46 -3.46 -12.03
C PHE A 71 -3.44 -2.67 -11.21
N GLN A 72 -3.08 -3.17 -10.02
CA GLN A 72 -2.13 -2.49 -9.16
C GLN A 72 -0.73 -2.50 -9.75
N LEU A 73 -0.09 -1.34 -9.67
CA LEU A 73 1.26 -1.10 -10.13
C LEU A 73 2.20 -0.94 -8.93
N ARG A 74 3.42 -1.46 -9.08
CA ARG A 74 4.50 -1.25 -8.12
C ARG A 74 5.50 -0.26 -8.72
N CYS A 75 5.87 0.73 -7.93
CA CYS A 75 6.89 1.70 -8.30
C CYS A 75 8.21 1.36 -7.62
N ASP A 76 9.17 0.82 -8.38
CA ASP A 76 10.49 0.50 -7.86
C ASP A 76 11.45 1.68 -8.03
N GLN A 77 12.10 2.07 -6.92
CA GLN A 77 13.07 3.18 -6.84
C GLN A 77 12.59 4.52 -7.44
N ASN A 78 11.28 4.76 -7.45
CA ASN A 78 10.67 5.93 -8.10
C ASN A 78 11.04 6.09 -9.59
N ARG A 79 11.35 4.99 -10.29
CA ARG A 79 11.84 5.00 -11.68
C ARG A 79 11.25 3.89 -12.54
N TYR A 80 11.07 2.70 -11.99
CA TYR A 80 10.59 1.54 -12.73
C TYR A 80 9.15 1.26 -12.34
N LEU A 81 8.23 1.46 -13.27
CA LEU A 81 6.84 1.12 -13.10
C LEU A 81 6.63 -0.35 -13.50
N LEU A 82 6.24 -1.18 -12.53
CA LEU A 82 6.14 -2.62 -12.67
C LEU A 82 4.69 -3.06 -12.52
N LEU A 83 4.23 -3.88 -13.45
CA LEU A 83 2.94 -4.54 -13.45
C LEU A 83 3.14 -6.03 -13.18
N ASN A 84 2.37 -6.59 -12.25
CA ASN A 84 2.36 -8.03 -12.02
C ASN A 84 1.20 -8.68 -12.78
N ILE A 85 1.50 -9.68 -13.60
CA ILE A 85 0.49 -10.46 -14.33
C ILE A 85 0.77 -11.93 -14.07
N SER A 86 -0.18 -12.62 -13.45
CA SER A 86 -0.09 -14.05 -13.15
C SER A 86 1.19 -14.45 -12.38
N GLY A 87 1.75 -13.55 -11.56
CA GLY A 87 2.97 -13.77 -10.79
C GLY A 87 4.25 -13.28 -11.46
N ASP A 88 4.24 -13.00 -12.77
CA ASP A 88 5.38 -12.43 -13.49
C ASP A 88 5.39 -10.90 -13.45
N GLU A 89 6.58 -10.33 -13.42
CA GLU A 89 6.77 -8.88 -13.41
C GLU A 89 7.08 -8.35 -14.80
N TYR A 90 6.35 -7.31 -15.18
CA TYR A 90 6.49 -6.61 -16.44
C TYR A 90 6.83 -5.16 -16.18
N LEU A 91 7.86 -4.66 -16.85
CA LEU A 91 8.22 -3.24 -16.87
C LEU A 91 7.36 -2.52 -17.91
N VAL A 92 6.75 -1.41 -17.50
CA VAL A 92 6.06 -0.49 -18.41
C VAL A 92 7.10 0.38 -19.13
N LEU A 93 7.07 0.38 -20.46
CA LEU A 93 8.08 1.04 -21.28
C LEU A 93 7.70 2.44 -21.74
N GLN A 94 6.42 2.71 -21.98
CA GLN A 94 5.97 4.00 -22.49
C GLN A 94 5.46 4.88 -21.35
N PRO A 95 6.06 6.06 -21.10
CA PRO A 95 5.50 7.04 -20.20
C PRO A 95 4.32 7.76 -20.87
N SER A 96 3.13 7.62 -20.30
CA SER A 96 1.96 8.44 -20.64
C SER A 96 0.90 8.32 -19.56
N PHE A 97 -0.02 9.29 -19.50
CA PHE A 97 -1.22 9.21 -18.66
C PHE A 97 -2.06 7.99 -19.07
N PHE A 98 -2.17 7.01 -18.18
CA PHE A 98 -3.05 5.86 -18.38
C PHE A 98 -4.27 5.99 -17.48
N GLY A 99 -5.44 6.26 -18.06
CA GLY A 99 -6.70 6.18 -17.35
C GLY A 99 -7.84 7.01 -17.94
N ASN A 100 -9.04 6.66 -17.49
CA ASN A 100 -10.36 7.11 -17.95
C ASN A 100 -10.62 6.99 -19.47
N GLY A 101 -10.81 5.73 -19.90
CA GLY A 101 -12.00 5.41 -20.70
C GLY A 101 -11.87 5.33 -22.23
N ILE A 102 -10.77 4.84 -22.79
CA ILE A 102 -10.77 4.43 -24.21
C ILE A 102 -10.63 2.92 -24.27
N GLU A 103 -11.62 2.25 -24.84
CA GLU A 103 -11.65 0.81 -25.19
C GLU A 103 -10.50 0.36 -26.13
N ASN A 104 -9.50 1.21 -26.37
CA ASN A 104 -8.36 1.00 -27.23
C ASN A 104 -7.04 1.49 -26.60
N SER A 105 -7.03 1.79 -25.29
CA SER A 105 -5.78 2.13 -24.62
C SER A 105 -4.96 0.86 -24.41
N SER A 106 -3.73 0.87 -24.92
CA SER A 106 -2.75 -0.18 -24.70
C SER A 106 -1.57 0.35 -23.89
N ILE A 107 -0.95 -0.50 -23.10
CA ILE A 107 0.30 -0.23 -22.42
C ILE A 107 1.39 -1.11 -23.02
N THR A 108 2.51 -0.50 -23.39
CA THR A 108 3.67 -1.27 -23.86
C THR A 108 4.45 -1.77 -22.66
N ILE A 109 4.62 -3.09 -22.59
CA ILE A 109 5.29 -3.77 -21.49
C ILE A 109 6.37 -4.73 -21.98
N ILE A 110 7.33 -5.02 -21.11
CA ILE A 110 8.36 -6.05 -21.33
C ILE A 110 8.54 -6.86 -20.05
N ASN A 111 8.78 -8.17 -20.18
CA ASN A 111 9.13 -8.98 -19.01
C ASN A 111 10.37 -8.39 -18.30
N TYR A 112 10.28 -8.16 -16.99
CA TYR A 112 11.29 -7.42 -16.26
C TYR A 112 12.62 -8.18 -16.15
N ASN A 113 12.57 -9.51 -16.03
CA ASN A 113 13.78 -10.34 -16.03
C ASN A 113 14.47 -10.31 -17.41
N LEU A 114 13.70 -10.42 -18.50
CA LEU A 114 14.21 -10.27 -19.86
C LEU A 114 14.93 -8.92 -20.03
N TRP A 115 14.26 -7.83 -19.64
CA TRP A 115 14.81 -6.49 -19.74
C TRP A 115 16.10 -6.31 -18.94
N LYS A 116 16.17 -6.81 -17.70
CA LYS A 116 17.37 -6.74 -16.85
C LYS A 116 18.56 -7.46 -17.50
N THR A 117 18.33 -8.67 -18.00
CA THR A 117 19.37 -9.47 -18.66
C THR A 117 19.86 -8.80 -19.95
N MET A 118 18.95 -8.31 -20.81
CA MET A 118 19.35 -7.59 -22.04
C MET A 118 20.05 -6.27 -21.77
N SER A 119 19.68 -5.57 -20.68
CA SER A 119 20.30 -4.30 -20.28
C SER A 119 21.67 -4.49 -19.59
N GLY A 120 22.14 -5.73 -19.41
CA GLY A 120 23.38 -6.02 -18.67
C GLY A 120 23.31 -5.65 -17.18
N LYS A 121 22.11 -5.46 -16.63
CA LYS A 121 21.88 -5.11 -15.22
C LYS A 121 21.91 -6.33 -14.29
N GLU A 122 21.92 -7.54 -14.84
CA GLU A 122 21.92 -8.78 -14.09
C GLU A 122 23.09 -9.68 -14.51
N SER A 123 23.85 -10.18 -13.53
CA SER A 123 25.01 -11.06 -13.75
C SER A 123 24.60 -12.49 -14.04
N ASN A 124 23.43 -12.92 -13.56
CA ASN A 124 22.85 -14.21 -13.90
C ASN A 124 22.23 -14.10 -15.29
N ARG A 125 22.90 -14.69 -16.28
CA ARG A 125 22.45 -14.60 -17.67
C ARG A 125 21.18 -15.40 -17.90
N SER A 126 20.86 -16.40 -17.08
CA SER A 126 19.68 -17.25 -17.30
C SER A 126 18.41 -16.54 -16.86
N CYS A 127 17.47 -16.36 -17.80
CA CYS A 127 16.18 -15.78 -17.50
C CYS A 127 15.24 -16.84 -16.92
N SER A 128 14.74 -16.60 -15.71
CA SER A 128 13.60 -17.33 -15.18
C SER A 128 12.34 -16.75 -15.81
N TYR A 129 11.81 -17.44 -16.83
CA TYR A 129 10.48 -17.17 -17.36
C TYR A 129 9.50 -18.16 -16.76
N SER A 130 8.36 -17.68 -16.27
CA SER A 130 7.21 -18.53 -16.17
C SER A 130 6.60 -18.70 -17.57
N GLU A 131 5.96 -19.84 -17.83
CA GLU A 131 5.18 -19.99 -19.05
C GLU A 131 4.15 -18.85 -19.10
N PHE A 132 4.18 -18.04 -20.17
CA PHE A 132 3.15 -17.03 -20.38
C PHE A 132 1.82 -17.75 -20.64
N TRP A 133 1.09 -18.05 -19.58
CA TRP A 133 -0.28 -18.52 -19.67
C TRP A 133 -1.15 -17.32 -19.98
N TRP A 134 -1.61 -17.26 -21.22
CA TRP A 134 -2.66 -16.35 -21.71
C TRP A 134 -3.99 -16.62 -20.98
N PRO A 135 -4.63 -15.61 -20.36
CA PRO A 135 -4.16 -14.90 -19.17
C PRO A 135 -5.22 -14.84 -18.05
N ALA A 136 -4.82 -14.30 -16.89
CA ALA A 136 -5.75 -13.68 -15.95
C ALA A 136 -6.78 -12.85 -16.73
N SER A 137 -8.06 -12.99 -16.39
CA SER A 137 -9.25 -12.64 -17.20
C SER A 137 -9.36 -11.19 -17.70
N HIS A 138 -8.39 -10.33 -17.42
CA HIS A 138 -8.48 -8.88 -17.56
C HIS A 138 -7.38 -8.25 -18.43
N PHE A 139 -6.37 -9.00 -18.85
CA PHE A 139 -5.27 -8.49 -19.68
C PHE A 139 -5.19 -9.26 -21.00
N HIS A 140 -5.01 -8.58 -22.12
CA HIS A 140 -4.94 -9.21 -23.44
C HIS A 140 -3.86 -8.55 -24.28
N ILE A 141 -3.21 -9.31 -25.15
CA ILE A 141 -2.30 -8.69 -26.12
C ILE A 141 -3.06 -7.93 -27.18
N ALA A 142 -2.54 -6.75 -27.51
CA ALA A 142 -3.07 -5.94 -28.58
C ALA A 142 -2.93 -6.66 -29.94
N HIS A 143 -3.73 -6.23 -30.92
CA HIS A 143 -3.62 -6.77 -32.27
C HIS A 143 -2.25 -6.46 -32.91
N GLY A 144 -1.81 -7.33 -33.81
CA GLY A 144 -0.56 -7.13 -34.56
C GLY A 144 0.69 -7.78 -33.93
N TYR A 145 0.50 -8.69 -32.98
CA TYR A 145 1.55 -9.52 -32.41
C TYR A 145 1.33 -11.01 -32.77
N ALA A 146 2.43 -11.76 -32.87
CA ALA A 146 2.44 -13.21 -33.04
C ALA A 146 3.24 -13.86 -31.90
N ASN A 147 2.84 -15.08 -31.55
CA ASN A 147 3.56 -15.87 -30.57
C ASN A 147 4.76 -16.56 -31.23
N LEU A 148 5.96 -16.10 -30.89
CA LEU A 148 7.20 -16.80 -31.16
C LEU A 148 7.44 -17.82 -30.04
N THR A 149 7.34 -19.11 -30.38
CA THR A 149 7.64 -20.18 -29.44
C THR A 149 9.09 -20.63 -29.59
N LEU A 150 9.85 -20.49 -28.51
CA LEU A 150 11.23 -20.92 -28.38
C LEU A 150 11.31 -22.16 -27.49
N TRP A 151 12.09 -23.14 -27.89
CA TRP A 151 12.28 -24.41 -27.19
C TRP A 151 13.72 -24.55 -26.72
N ARG A 152 13.93 -25.25 -25.60
CA ARG A 152 15.27 -25.62 -25.12
C ARG A 152 15.27 -26.98 -24.44
N HIS A 153 16.47 -27.45 -24.12
CA HIS A 153 16.69 -28.79 -23.57
C HIS A 153 16.09 -29.86 -24.48
N CYS A 154 16.39 -29.74 -25.79
CA CYS A 154 15.94 -30.64 -26.82
C CYS A 154 16.87 -31.86 -26.93
N ASN A 155 16.30 -33.02 -27.26
CA ASN A 155 17.07 -34.23 -27.55
C ASN A 155 17.75 -34.13 -28.92
N GLU A 156 18.90 -34.79 -29.08
CA GLU A 156 19.73 -34.74 -30.30
C GLU A 156 19.06 -35.35 -31.55
N SER A 157 17.90 -36.00 -31.40
CA SER A 157 17.17 -36.71 -32.46
C SER A 157 16.31 -35.82 -33.36
N MET A 158 16.54 -34.51 -33.40
CA MET A 158 15.83 -33.55 -34.28
C MET A 158 16.19 -33.66 -35.77
N ASN A 159 16.68 -34.83 -36.22
CA ASN A 159 17.09 -35.05 -37.60
C ASN A 159 15.88 -34.91 -38.55
N GLY A 160 15.97 -33.98 -39.50
CA GLY A 160 14.94 -33.73 -40.51
C GLY A 160 13.98 -32.57 -40.20
N GLU A 161 14.07 -31.97 -39.01
CA GLU A 161 13.28 -30.78 -38.69
C GLU A 161 14.00 -29.50 -39.14
N SER A 162 13.26 -28.56 -39.71
CA SER A 162 13.77 -27.20 -39.90
C SER A 162 13.71 -26.45 -38.58
N PHE A 163 14.86 -26.01 -38.08
CA PHE A 163 14.96 -25.22 -36.87
C PHE A 163 15.87 -24.01 -37.08
N GLN A 164 15.61 -22.96 -36.32
CA GLN A 164 16.49 -21.80 -36.21
C GLN A 164 16.96 -21.65 -34.77
N LYS A 165 18.26 -21.46 -34.61
CA LYS A 165 18.92 -21.30 -33.32
C LYS A 165 18.99 -19.83 -32.93
N TRP A 166 18.60 -19.54 -31.69
CA TRP A 166 18.60 -18.23 -31.08
C TRP A 166 19.44 -18.24 -29.81
N ARG A 167 20.06 -17.10 -29.48
CA ARG A 167 20.75 -16.89 -28.21
C ARG A 167 19.97 -15.87 -27.41
N LEU A 168 19.34 -16.33 -26.33
CA LEU A 168 18.52 -15.52 -25.46
C LEU A 168 18.93 -15.82 -24.01
N CYS A 169 19.22 -14.78 -23.25
CA CYS A 169 19.58 -14.93 -21.84
C CYS A 169 20.79 -15.87 -21.63
N GLY A 170 21.83 -15.71 -22.45
CA GLY A 170 23.04 -16.55 -22.40
C GLY A 170 22.84 -18.03 -22.75
N ASP A 171 21.60 -18.45 -23.00
CA ASP A 171 21.21 -19.81 -23.32
C ASP A 171 20.89 -19.94 -24.82
N ASP A 172 21.04 -21.17 -25.34
CA ASP A 172 20.68 -21.51 -26.71
C ASP A 172 19.21 -21.98 -26.74
N TRP A 173 18.42 -21.35 -27.59
CA TRP A 173 17.00 -21.62 -27.82
C TRP A 173 16.73 -21.95 -29.29
N TYR A 174 15.66 -22.67 -29.57
CA TYR A 174 15.33 -23.14 -30.91
C TYR A 174 13.89 -22.79 -31.27
N SER A 175 13.67 -22.11 -32.39
CA SER A 175 12.34 -22.05 -33.00
C SER A 175 12.21 -23.23 -33.95
N ILE A 176 11.14 -24.02 -33.77
CA ILE A 176 10.90 -25.25 -34.52
C ILE A 176 9.60 -25.05 -35.30
N SER A 177 9.65 -25.30 -36.61
CA SER A 177 8.52 -25.09 -37.53
C SER A 177 7.28 -25.88 -37.10
N ASN A 178 7.47 -27.10 -36.61
CA ASN A 178 6.43 -27.95 -36.07
C ASN A 178 6.40 -27.87 -34.53
N ALA A 179 5.35 -27.26 -33.97
CA ALA A 179 5.16 -27.14 -32.53
C ALA A 179 4.96 -28.50 -31.82
N GLU A 180 4.46 -29.54 -32.50
CA GLU A 180 4.37 -30.89 -31.95
C GLU A 180 5.75 -31.52 -31.78
N SER A 181 6.64 -31.32 -32.76
CA SER A 181 8.03 -31.74 -32.67
C SER A 181 8.74 -31.04 -31.52
N GLY A 182 8.52 -29.73 -31.35
CA GLY A 182 9.03 -29.00 -30.18
C GLY A 182 8.57 -29.61 -28.86
N ARG A 183 7.26 -29.88 -28.70
CA ARG A 183 6.71 -30.56 -27.51
C ARG A 183 7.27 -31.96 -27.28
N ARG A 184 7.55 -32.70 -28.35
CA ARG A 184 8.01 -34.09 -28.29
C ARG A 184 9.50 -34.17 -27.92
N PHE A 185 10.31 -33.27 -28.46
CA PHE A 185 11.77 -33.37 -28.36
C PHE A 185 12.37 -32.46 -27.29
N CYS A 186 11.67 -31.43 -26.85
CA CYS A 186 12.19 -30.42 -25.92
C CYS A 186 11.42 -30.40 -24.60
N LYS A 187 12.13 -30.12 -23.50
CA LYS A 187 11.54 -30.13 -22.14
C LYS A 187 10.93 -28.81 -21.72
N THR A 188 11.38 -27.71 -22.33
CA THR A 188 11.01 -26.35 -21.91
C THR A 188 10.64 -25.54 -23.14
N ASN A 189 9.60 -24.73 -23.01
CA ASN A 189 9.16 -23.79 -24.02
C ASN A 189 9.00 -22.40 -23.42
N LEU A 190 9.11 -21.40 -24.28
CA LEU A 190 8.93 -20.00 -23.97
C LEU A 190 8.13 -19.37 -25.10
N GLN A 191 7.01 -18.76 -24.78
CA GLN A 191 6.19 -18.04 -25.75
C GLN A 191 6.42 -16.54 -25.57
N LEU A 192 6.87 -15.88 -26.64
CA LEU A 192 7.17 -14.46 -26.65
C LEU A 192 6.28 -13.77 -27.67
N PRO A 193 5.58 -12.70 -27.29
CA PRO A 193 4.85 -11.90 -28.24
C PRO A 193 5.81 -11.01 -29.02
N ILE A 194 5.80 -11.14 -30.34
CA ILE A 194 6.61 -10.33 -31.24
C ILE A 194 5.71 -9.58 -32.21
N SER A 195 6.00 -8.31 -32.47
CA SER A 195 5.27 -7.52 -33.45
C SER A 195 5.39 -8.13 -34.85
N ASN A 196 4.25 -8.30 -35.52
CA ASN A 196 4.16 -8.79 -36.90
C ASN A 196 4.81 -7.84 -37.92
N LYS A 197 5.12 -6.62 -37.50
CA LYS A 197 5.79 -5.61 -38.34
C LYS A 197 7.30 -5.86 -38.45
N LEU A 198 7.86 -6.69 -37.58
CA LEU A 198 9.29 -6.96 -37.52
C LEU A 198 9.63 -8.26 -38.27
N SER A 199 10.69 -8.21 -39.07
CA SER A 199 11.26 -9.40 -39.70
C SER A 199 12.44 -9.89 -38.89
N ILE A 200 12.29 -11.01 -38.19
CA ILE A 200 13.36 -11.60 -37.39
C ILE A 200 14.18 -12.57 -38.25
N LYS A 201 15.41 -12.23 -38.58
CA LYS A 201 16.31 -13.10 -39.38
C LYS A 201 17.52 -13.57 -38.57
N GLN A 202 18.00 -12.74 -37.64
CA GLN A 202 19.16 -13.02 -36.80
C GLN A 202 18.94 -12.63 -35.33
N ASN A 203 19.84 -13.05 -34.44
CA ASN A 203 19.73 -12.81 -33.00
C ASN A 203 19.59 -11.33 -32.63
N ASP A 204 20.28 -10.43 -33.34
CA ASP A 204 20.17 -9.00 -33.07
C ASP A 204 18.77 -8.46 -33.38
N ASP A 205 18.10 -9.00 -34.41
CA ASP A 205 16.72 -8.65 -34.71
C ASP A 205 15.78 -9.12 -33.60
N LEU A 206 16.02 -10.34 -33.07
CA LEU A 206 15.22 -10.89 -31.97
C LEU A 206 15.39 -10.05 -30.70
N ASN A 207 16.62 -9.74 -30.32
CA ASN A 207 16.90 -8.92 -29.14
C ASN A 207 16.29 -7.51 -29.30
N THR A 208 16.41 -6.93 -30.49
CA THR A 208 15.79 -5.64 -30.80
C THR A 208 14.28 -5.71 -30.70
N ALA A 209 13.66 -6.73 -31.30
CA ALA A 209 12.21 -6.94 -31.26
C ALA A 209 11.70 -7.10 -29.82
N LEU A 210 12.40 -7.88 -28.99
CA LEU A 210 12.07 -8.07 -27.58
C LEU A 210 12.25 -6.79 -26.76
N SER A 211 13.27 -5.98 -27.07
CA SER A 211 13.54 -4.73 -26.35
C SER A 211 12.44 -3.68 -26.52
N PHE A 212 11.69 -3.73 -27.62
CA PHE A 212 10.52 -2.88 -27.84
C PHE A 212 9.31 -3.29 -26.99
N GLY A 213 9.32 -4.49 -26.40
CA GLY A 213 8.20 -5.02 -25.66
C GLY A 213 6.99 -5.32 -26.55
N PHE A 214 5.82 -5.43 -25.92
CA PHE A 214 4.56 -5.66 -26.60
C PHE A 214 3.43 -4.85 -25.96
N ASP A 215 2.46 -4.48 -26.79
CA ASP A 215 1.30 -3.73 -26.36
C ASP A 215 0.26 -4.67 -25.77
N MET A 216 -0.25 -4.27 -24.62
CA MET A 216 -1.24 -5.00 -23.87
C MET A 216 -2.44 -4.10 -23.60
N THR A 217 -3.62 -4.62 -23.89
CA THR A 217 -4.91 -4.02 -23.58
C THR A 217 -5.47 -4.63 -22.29
N TRP A 218 -6.41 -3.95 -21.65
CA TRP A 218 -7.05 -4.43 -20.44
C TRP A 218 -8.58 -4.27 -20.47
N SER A 219 -9.27 -5.08 -19.67
CA SER A 219 -10.73 -5.03 -19.49
C SER A 219 -11.10 -4.99 -18.01
N VAL A 220 -11.75 -3.90 -17.61
CA VAL A 220 -12.29 -3.74 -16.26
C VAL A 220 -13.63 -4.47 -16.18
N ASP A 221 -13.95 -5.04 -15.01
CA ASP A 221 -15.28 -5.63 -14.81
C ASP A 221 -16.37 -4.56 -14.96
N THR A 222 -17.40 -4.89 -15.74
CA THR A 222 -18.47 -3.94 -16.11
C THR A 222 -19.20 -3.31 -14.92
N LYS A 223 -19.27 -3.98 -13.76
CA LYS A 223 -19.91 -3.41 -12.57
C LYS A 223 -18.99 -2.37 -11.93
N ARG A 224 -17.70 -2.68 -11.79
CA ARG A 224 -16.69 -1.75 -11.24
C ARG A 224 -16.51 -0.53 -12.14
N ASP A 225 -16.52 -0.74 -13.44
CA ASP A 225 -16.45 0.33 -14.44
C ASP A 225 -17.63 1.30 -14.31
N ARG A 226 -18.87 0.78 -14.30
CA ARG A 226 -20.08 1.61 -14.07
C ARG A 226 -20.09 2.31 -12.71
N SER A 227 -19.59 1.66 -11.66
CA SER A 227 -19.44 2.28 -10.33
C SER A 227 -18.44 3.44 -10.39
N CYS A 228 -17.35 3.29 -11.16
CA CYS A 228 -16.39 4.36 -11.36
C CYS A 228 -16.99 5.51 -12.19
N ASP A 229 -17.69 5.23 -13.29
CA ASP A 229 -18.38 6.25 -14.08
C ASP A 229 -19.34 7.08 -13.21
N ALA A 230 -20.15 6.41 -12.40
CA ALA A 230 -21.05 7.06 -11.45
C ALA A 230 -20.30 7.96 -10.45
N CYS A 231 -19.15 7.52 -9.96
CA CYS A 231 -18.31 8.29 -9.06
C CYS A 231 -17.73 9.54 -9.74
N LEU A 232 -17.17 9.38 -10.95
CA LEU A 232 -16.60 10.46 -11.75
C LEU A 232 -17.68 11.51 -12.11
N ASP A 233 -18.89 11.06 -12.46
CA ASP A 233 -20.06 11.92 -12.71
C ASP A 233 -20.37 12.80 -11.49
N SER A 234 -20.24 12.25 -10.29
CA SER A 234 -20.43 12.96 -9.02
C SER A 234 -19.23 13.81 -8.57
N LYS A 235 -18.20 13.95 -9.42
CA LYS A 235 -16.94 14.66 -9.15
C LYS A 235 -16.09 14.01 -8.06
N GLY A 236 -16.26 12.71 -7.84
CA GLY A 236 -15.40 11.90 -7.00
C GLY A 236 -14.23 11.30 -7.77
N SER A 237 -13.49 10.44 -7.08
CA SER A 237 -12.38 9.65 -7.64
C SER A 237 -12.51 8.19 -7.24
N CYS A 238 -12.27 7.28 -8.17
CA CYS A 238 -12.51 5.85 -7.98
C CYS A 238 -11.38 5.16 -7.23
N GLY A 239 -11.73 4.27 -6.30
CA GLY A 239 -10.79 3.34 -5.71
C GLY A 239 -11.49 2.32 -4.81
N PHE A 240 -10.76 1.75 -3.86
CA PHE A 240 -11.18 0.61 -3.06
C PHE A 240 -10.65 0.72 -1.63
N ASP A 241 -11.40 0.13 -0.70
CA ASP A 241 -10.96 0.04 0.70
C ASP A 241 -9.63 -0.74 0.79
N ILE A 242 -8.62 -0.14 1.42
CA ILE A 242 -7.28 -0.70 1.59
C ILE A 242 -7.32 -1.99 2.43
N LEU A 243 -8.21 -2.04 3.44
CA LEU A 243 -8.38 -3.20 4.31
C LEU A 243 -9.26 -4.27 3.66
N ASN A 244 -10.18 -3.86 2.79
CA ASN A 244 -11.14 -4.72 2.11
C ASN A 244 -11.16 -4.42 0.60
N PRO A 245 -10.18 -4.91 -0.18
CA PRO A 245 -10.00 -4.50 -1.59
C PRO A 245 -11.15 -4.92 -2.51
N THR A 246 -12.12 -5.71 -2.05
CA THR A 246 -13.35 -6.02 -2.79
C THR A 246 -14.42 -4.92 -2.69
N THR A 247 -14.26 -3.98 -1.76
CA THR A 247 -15.20 -2.88 -1.51
C THR A 247 -14.79 -1.67 -2.33
N PHE A 248 -15.54 -1.39 -3.38
CA PHE A 248 -15.40 -0.16 -4.16
C PHE A 248 -15.78 1.07 -3.31
N LEU A 249 -15.01 2.15 -3.46
CA LEU A 249 -15.22 3.43 -2.82
C LEU A 249 -15.09 4.56 -3.85
N CYS A 250 -16.03 5.50 -3.79
CA CYS A 250 -15.96 6.80 -4.40
C CYS A 250 -15.40 7.80 -3.39
N TYR A 251 -14.17 8.27 -3.62
CA TYR A 251 -13.51 9.26 -2.80
C TYR A 251 -13.94 10.67 -3.19
N CYS A 252 -14.40 11.44 -2.21
CA CYS A 252 -14.98 12.75 -2.42
C CYS A 252 -14.05 13.88 -1.95
N PHE A 253 -14.23 15.06 -2.52
CA PHE A 253 -13.37 16.22 -2.25
C PHE A 253 -13.43 16.70 -0.79
N ASP A 254 -14.52 16.40 -0.09
CA ASP A 254 -14.71 16.67 1.34
C ASP A 254 -14.03 15.65 2.26
N SER A 255 -13.16 14.79 1.71
CA SER A 255 -12.45 13.71 2.41
C SER A 255 -13.37 12.61 2.96
N THR A 256 -14.60 12.52 2.46
CA THR A 256 -15.49 11.38 2.71
C THR A 256 -15.36 10.34 1.61
N SER A 257 -15.81 9.12 1.91
CA SER A 257 -15.93 8.04 0.93
C SER A 257 -17.33 7.46 0.92
N HIS A 258 -17.81 7.12 -0.27
CA HIS A 258 -19.17 6.61 -0.49
C HIS A 258 -19.15 5.37 -1.39
N PRO A 259 -20.18 4.52 -1.40
CA PRO A 259 -20.17 3.28 -2.17
C PRO A 259 -20.17 3.44 -3.70
N ASP A 260 -20.60 4.58 -4.24
CA ASP A 260 -20.76 4.77 -5.68
C ASP A 260 -20.64 6.24 -6.10
N ARG A 261 -21.21 7.17 -5.32
CA ARG A 261 -21.29 8.59 -5.68
C ARG A 261 -21.04 9.51 -4.50
N CYS A 262 -20.43 10.65 -4.78
CA CYS A 262 -20.38 11.76 -3.86
C CYS A 262 -21.77 12.39 -3.68
N PRO A 263 -22.13 12.80 -2.46
CA PRO A 263 -23.39 13.50 -2.22
C PRO A 263 -23.41 14.78 -3.07
N ALA A 264 -24.52 14.99 -3.78
CA ALA A 264 -24.73 16.23 -4.51
C ALA A 264 -24.51 17.38 -3.53
N ASN A 265 -23.56 18.25 -3.86
CA ASN A 265 -23.15 19.36 -3.02
C ASN A 265 -24.41 20.12 -2.59
N VAL A 266 -24.85 19.94 -1.34
CA VAL A 266 -25.95 20.73 -0.77
C VAL A 266 -25.34 22.09 -0.45
N ILE A 267 -24.98 22.84 -1.49
CA ILE A 267 -24.68 24.27 -1.43
C ILE A 267 -26.04 24.92 -1.13
N GLY A 268 -26.46 24.83 0.14
CA GLY A 268 -27.84 25.11 0.48
C GLY A 268 -28.31 24.69 1.87
N ARG A 269 -27.49 24.16 2.77
CA ARG A 269 -27.79 24.24 4.21
C ARG A 269 -26.49 24.40 4.98
N LYS A 270 -26.21 25.64 5.39
CA LYS A 270 -25.37 25.91 6.56
C LYS A 270 -26.06 25.26 7.76
N ASN A 271 -25.89 23.97 7.96
CA ASN A 271 -26.11 23.38 9.26
C ASN A 271 -25.08 24.03 10.16
N LYS A 272 -25.55 24.95 11.00
CA LYS A 272 -24.80 25.47 12.13
C LYS A 272 -24.58 24.30 13.08
N TYR A 273 -23.60 23.45 12.80
CA TYR A 273 -23.09 22.52 13.78
C TYR A 273 -22.40 23.39 14.83
N LYS A 274 -23.12 23.73 15.90
CA LYS A 274 -22.48 24.06 17.17
C LYS A 274 -21.75 22.79 17.58
N ILE A 275 -20.48 22.71 17.25
CA ILE A 275 -19.57 21.77 17.87
C ILE A 275 -19.56 22.14 19.36
N VAL A 276 -20.35 21.42 20.15
CA VAL A 276 -20.16 21.35 21.58
C VAL A 276 -18.95 20.45 21.77
N ILE A 277 -17.77 21.05 21.78
CA ILE A 277 -16.60 20.43 22.41
C ILE A 277 -16.97 20.32 23.89
N GLY A 278 -17.61 19.20 24.24
CA GLY A 278 -17.67 18.73 25.61
C GLY A 278 -16.29 18.21 26.00
N CYS A 279 -15.30 19.10 26.07
CA CYS A 279 -14.12 18.83 26.89
C CYS A 279 -14.66 18.65 28.30
N SER A 280 -14.65 17.40 28.78
CA SER A 280 -15.03 17.07 30.14
C SER A 280 -14.08 17.76 31.12
N PHE A 281 -14.38 19.02 31.46
CA PHE A 281 -13.84 19.70 32.63
C PHE A 281 -14.26 18.97 33.93
N GLY A 282 -15.24 18.06 33.86
CA GLY A 282 -15.64 17.21 34.98
C GLY A 282 -14.55 16.23 35.41
N GLY A 283 -13.77 15.67 34.49
CA GLY A 283 -12.73 14.69 34.81
C GLY A 283 -11.57 15.27 35.62
N VAL A 284 -11.07 16.45 35.23
CA VAL A 284 -9.92 17.09 35.89
C VAL A 284 -10.31 17.63 37.27
N VAL A 285 -11.53 18.17 37.42
CA VAL A 285 -12.04 18.66 38.70
C VAL A 285 -12.27 17.51 39.68
N LEU A 286 -12.78 16.36 39.23
CA LEU A 286 -12.96 15.19 40.10
C LEU A 286 -11.63 14.62 40.60
N VAL A 287 -10.60 14.54 39.75
CA VAL A 287 -9.26 14.06 40.17
C VAL A 287 -8.59 15.05 41.12
N ALA A 288 -8.73 16.36 40.89
CA ALA A 288 -8.21 17.39 41.78
C ALA A 288 -8.91 17.38 43.15
N LEU A 289 -10.24 17.23 43.18
CA LEU A 289 -11.02 17.13 44.42
C LEU A 289 -10.70 15.86 45.21
N ALA A 290 -10.55 14.72 44.53
CA ALA A 290 -10.13 13.47 45.16
C ALA A 290 -8.72 13.57 45.75
N GLY A 291 -7.78 14.19 45.02
CA GLY A 291 -6.43 14.46 45.51
C GLY A 291 -6.42 15.40 46.73
N LEU A 292 -7.25 16.45 46.72
CA LEU A 292 -7.38 17.38 47.83
C LEU A 292 -7.96 16.72 49.08
N LEU A 293 -9.00 15.88 48.92
CA LEU A 293 -9.60 15.14 50.03
C LEU A 293 -8.61 14.14 50.64
N LEU A 294 -7.86 13.40 49.82
CA LEU A 294 -6.80 12.49 50.30
C LEU A 294 -5.68 13.25 51.02
N PHE A 295 -5.30 14.43 50.54
CA PHE A 295 -4.31 15.27 51.22
C PHE A 295 -4.80 15.78 52.58
N LEU A 296 -6.08 16.18 52.68
CA LEU A 296 -6.67 16.65 53.94
C LEU A 296 -6.81 15.51 54.96
N THR A 297 -7.25 14.32 54.56
CA THR A 297 -7.34 13.17 55.48
C THR A 297 -5.97 12.73 55.99
N PHE A 298 -4.93 12.75 55.15
CA PHE A 298 -3.55 12.44 55.57
C PHE A 298 -2.98 13.46 56.57
N ASN A 299 -3.28 14.75 56.37
CA ASN A 299 -2.81 15.79 57.29
C ASN A 299 -3.55 15.77 58.63
N VAL A 300 -4.80 15.32 58.65
CA VAL A 300 -5.55 15.10 59.90
C VAL A 300 -4.98 13.92 60.68
N GLN A 301 -4.61 12.81 60.00
CA GLN A 301 -4.00 11.67 60.69
C GLN A 301 -2.60 11.98 61.28
N ARG A 302 -1.86 12.92 60.70
CA ARG A 302 -0.58 13.40 61.29
C ARG A 302 -0.74 14.25 62.56
N LYS A 303 -1.96 14.71 62.88
CA LYS A 303 -2.24 15.49 64.10
C LYS A 303 -2.71 14.64 65.28
N ILE A 304 -2.81 13.33 65.14
CA ILE A 304 -3.06 12.43 66.27
C ILE A 304 -1.67 12.04 66.82
N PRO A 305 -1.20 12.63 67.94
CA PRO A 305 -0.01 12.13 68.59
C PRO A 305 -0.24 10.67 69.03
N PRO A 306 0.78 9.81 68.98
CA PRO A 306 0.65 8.47 69.56
C PRO A 306 0.29 8.60 71.04
N PRO A 307 -0.52 7.68 71.61
CA PRO A 307 -0.83 7.70 73.03
C PRO A 307 0.48 7.62 73.83
N ASP A 308 0.66 8.58 74.73
CA ASP A 308 1.84 8.70 75.58
C ASP A 308 1.85 7.60 76.66
N SER A 309 3.00 6.97 76.86
CA SER A 309 3.18 5.77 77.69
C SER A 309 3.24 6.06 79.20
N SER A 310 2.66 7.17 79.65
CA SER A 310 2.75 7.67 81.03
C SER A 310 1.54 7.29 81.92
N ASP A 311 0.48 6.73 81.36
CA ASP A 311 -0.74 6.32 82.10
C ASP A 311 -0.71 4.89 82.67
N LEU A 312 0.32 4.07 82.41
CA LEU A 312 0.43 2.72 83.00
C LEU A 312 1.26 2.66 84.30
N LEU A 313 1.92 3.76 84.70
CA LEU A 313 2.76 3.82 85.91
C LEU A 313 2.12 4.55 87.11
N GLN A 314 0.89 5.07 86.97
CA GLN A 314 0.15 5.64 88.11
C GLN A 314 -0.78 4.63 88.82
N SER A 315 -1.00 3.44 88.25
CA SER A 315 -1.75 2.33 88.90
C SER A 315 -0.97 1.64 90.04
N TRP A 316 0.31 1.93 90.24
CA TRP A 316 1.14 1.31 91.29
C TRP A 316 1.40 2.20 92.51
N ARG A 317 0.73 3.36 92.61
CA ARG A 317 0.90 4.27 93.76
C ARG A 317 -0.41 4.97 94.16
N LYS A 318 -1.46 4.19 94.47
CA LYS A 318 -2.49 4.44 95.50
C LYS A 318 -3.70 3.51 95.31
N SER A 319 -3.89 2.62 96.29
CA SER A 319 -5.14 1.97 96.72
C SER A 319 -5.84 0.98 95.80
#